data_AF-A0A0P8X0V4-F1
#
_entry.id   AF-A0A0P8X0V4-F1
#
_cell.length_a   1.000
_cell.length_b   1.000
_cell.length_c   1.000
_cell.angle_alpha   90.00
_cell.angle_beta   90.00
_cell.angle_gamma   90.00
#
_symmetry.space_group_name_H-M   'P 1'
#
loop_
_entity.id
_entity.type
_entity.pdbx_description
1 polymer ?
#
loop_
_entity_poly.entity_id
_entity_poly.type
_entity_poly.pdbx_seq_one_letter_code
_entity_poly.pdbx_strand_id
1 'polypeptide(L)'
;MGCFHKPTAVLIDLNFLRTLPAAQIRSGMYEIIKNALTVATENIPLLESGLKSDANYSDTELMVIVEAGLLAKQKVMKADKCERKEALIFEYGHTVGHAIELAAEGRVPHGEAVGLGMIVAAEVASRLGRLSEADQSLHHRLLRRNGLTVRLPAGVTVAAVMSLLRTDNKRGYVSARPDQVAMILLDSLGVPAGPVGKPLILVDASLVQSCIEDCLIGIKDVAVEESPQ
;
A
#
# COMPACT_ATOMS: atom_id res chain seq x y z
N MET A 1 23.10 -5.41 0.63
CA MET A 1 23.32 -5.23 2.09
C MET A 1 23.25 -3.75 2.42
N GLY A 2 22.71 -3.38 3.58
CA GLY A 2 22.61 -1.98 4.07
C GLY A 2 22.60 -1.91 5.61
N CYS A 3 22.61 -0.70 6.19
CA CYS A 3 22.57 -0.46 7.64
C CYS A 3 21.64 0.72 8.01
N PHE A 4 21.16 0.76 9.26
CA PHE A 4 20.36 1.88 9.77
C PHE A 4 21.29 3.02 10.20
N HIS A 5 21.24 4.15 9.47
CA HIS A 5 22.02 5.35 9.78
C HIS A 5 21.16 6.60 9.65
N LYS A 6 21.04 7.39 10.73
CA LYS A 6 20.22 8.61 10.75
C LYS A 6 20.96 9.76 10.05
N PRO A 7 20.33 10.47 9.10
CA PRO A 7 20.93 11.67 8.52
C PRO A 7 20.97 12.84 9.54
N THR A 8 21.95 13.74 9.39
CA THR A 8 22.03 14.98 10.18
C THR A 8 20.87 15.93 9.84
N ALA A 9 20.51 16.01 8.56
CA ALA A 9 19.41 16.81 8.05
C ALA A 9 18.80 16.17 6.80
N VAL A 10 17.53 16.49 6.53
CA VAL A 10 16.85 16.16 5.27
C VAL A 10 16.34 17.48 4.69
N LEU A 11 16.82 17.82 3.50
CA LEU A 11 16.40 19.02 2.76
C LEU A 11 15.42 18.58 1.68
N ILE A 12 14.24 19.19 1.65
CA ILE A 12 13.20 18.88 0.67
C ILE A 12 13.01 20.11 -0.20
N ASP A 13 13.36 19.98 -1.49
CA ASP A 13 13.15 21.00 -2.50
C ASP A 13 12.13 20.49 -3.52
N LEU A 14 10.97 21.16 -3.57
CA LEU A 14 9.87 20.78 -4.47
C LEU A 14 10.22 20.97 -5.95
N ASN A 15 11.28 21.74 -6.28
CA ASN A 15 11.73 21.89 -7.66
C ASN A 15 12.12 20.55 -8.31
N PHE A 16 12.62 19.59 -7.53
CA PHE A 16 12.92 18.25 -8.04
C PHE A 16 11.65 17.51 -8.51
N LEU A 17 10.50 17.79 -7.89
CA LEU A 17 9.24 17.13 -8.24
C LEU A 17 8.67 17.64 -9.58
N ARG A 18 8.96 18.89 -9.96
CA ARG A 18 8.44 19.52 -11.19
C ARG A 18 8.91 18.85 -12.48
N THR A 19 10.07 18.21 -12.45
CA THR A 19 10.67 17.53 -13.62
C THR A 19 10.41 16.02 -13.60
N LEU A 20 9.79 15.52 -12.53
CA LEU A 20 9.55 14.10 -12.35
C LEU A 20 8.40 13.63 -13.25
N PRO A 21 8.50 12.46 -13.91
CA PRO A 21 7.39 11.92 -14.66
C PRO A 21 6.15 11.73 -13.78
N ALA A 22 4.95 12.01 -14.31
CA ALA A 22 3.69 11.86 -13.59
C ALA A 22 3.53 10.49 -12.91
N ALA A 23 4.01 9.42 -13.55
CA ALA A 23 3.99 8.06 -12.99
C ALA A 23 4.78 7.93 -11.67
N GLN A 24 5.88 8.66 -11.52
CA GLN A 24 6.71 8.65 -10.31
C GLN A 24 6.08 9.49 -9.20
N ILE A 25 5.42 10.60 -9.55
CA ILE A 25 4.62 11.37 -8.58
C ILE A 25 3.48 10.50 -8.05
N ARG A 26 2.72 9.83 -8.94
CA ARG A 26 1.69 8.85 -8.53
C ARG A 26 2.26 7.75 -7.65
N SER A 27 3.44 7.22 -8.00
CA SER A 27 4.14 6.22 -7.19
C SER A 27 4.34 6.70 -5.75
N GLY A 28 4.80 7.94 -5.56
CA GLY A 28 4.91 8.53 -4.22
C GLY A 28 3.57 8.72 -3.51
N MET A 29 2.51 9.11 -4.24
CA MET A 29 1.17 9.30 -3.68
C MET A 29 0.55 8.01 -3.15
N TYR A 30 0.88 6.84 -3.71
CA TYR A 30 0.41 5.56 -3.16
C TYR A 30 0.95 5.31 -1.75
N GLU A 31 2.18 5.75 -1.46
CA GLU A 31 2.74 5.68 -0.11
C GLU A 31 2.06 6.66 0.87
N ILE A 32 1.66 7.84 0.37
CA ILE A 32 0.88 8.79 1.16
C ILE A 32 -0.51 8.21 1.47
N ILE A 33 -1.17 7.58 0.50
CA ILE A 33 -2.46 6.89 0.68
C ILE A 33 -2.30 5.76 1.70
N LYS A 34 -1.26 4.93 1.59
CA LYS A 34 -0.94 3.89 2.58
C LYS A 34 -0.84 4.48 3.98
N ASN A 35 -0.08 5.57 4.16
CA ASN A 35 0.07 6.21 5.46
C ASN A 35 -1.27 6.74 6.01
N ALA A 36 -2.12 7.32 5.15
CA ALA A 36 -3.44 7.79 5.56
C ALA A 36 -4.37 6.65 5.99
N LEU A 37 -4.35 5.52 5.28
CA LEU A 37 -5.17 4.35 5.62
C LEU A 37 -4.71 3.65 6.92
N THR A 38 -3.44 3.79 7.28
CA THR A 38 -2.81 2.96 8.33
C THR A 38 -2.47 3.69 9.62
N VAL A 39 -2.02 4.94 9.55
CA VAL A 39 -1.46 5.64 10.73
C VAL A 39 -1.89 7.11 10.85
N ALA A 40 -2.44 7.68 9.77
CA ALA A 40 -2.80 9.09 9.67
C ALA A 40 -4.17 9.29 8.99
N THR A 41 -5.21 8.65 9.53
CA THR A 41 -6.57 8.68 8.98
C THR A 41 -7.16 10.08 8.93
N GLU A 42 -6.66 11.00 9.75
CA GLU A 42 -6.95 12.43 9.67
C GLU A 42 -6.66 13.06 8.29
N ASN A 43 -5.77 12.45 7.49
CA ASN A 43 -5.42 12.94 6.15
C ASN A 43 -6.35 12.41 5.04
N ILE A 44 -7.29 11.52 5.34
CA ILE A 44 -8.20 10.96 4.32
C ILE A 44 -9.00 12.06 3.59
N PRO A 45 -9.62 13.05 4.26
CA PRO A 45 -10.36 14.12 3.58
C PRO A 45 -9.48 14.97 2.64
N LEU A 46 -8.22 15.20 3.03
CA LEU A 46 -7.22 15.88 2.19
C LEU A 46 -6.98 15.09 0.89
N LEU A 47 -6.84 13.77 0.98
CA LEU A 47 -6.61 12.92 -0.19
C LEU A 47 -7.86 12.74 -1.04
N GLU A 48 -9.04 12.59 -0.42
CA GLU A 48 -10.31 12.46 -1.14
C GLU A 48 -10.63 13.70 -1.97
N SER A 49 -10.24 14.90 -1.52
CA SER A 49 -10.44 16.13 -2.28
C SER A 49 -9.28 16.43 -3.23
N GLY A 50 -8.04 16.17 -2.80
CA GLY A 50 -6.83 16.65 -3.46
C GLY A 50 -6.15 15.70 -4.45
N LEU A 51 -6.42 14.38 -4.43
CA LEU A 51 -5.75 13.45 -5.35
C LEU A 51 -6.13 13.70 -6.80
N LYS A 52 -5.10 13.72 -7.66
CA LYS A 52 -5.18 13.95 -9.11
C LYS A 52 -4.46 12.84 -9.87
N SER A 53 -5.17 12.17 -10.77
CA SER A 53 -4.65 11.05 -11.58
C SER A 53 -3.63 11.48 -12.65
N ASP A 54 -3.71 12.74 -13.10
CA ASP A 54 -2.72 13.36 -14.00
C ASP A 54 -1.42 13.75 -13.29
N ALA A 55 -1.40 13.63 -11.95
CA ALA A 55 -0.31 14.00 -11.06
C ALA A 55 0.12 15.49 -11.16
N ASN A 56 -0.78 16.37 -11.59
CA ASN A 56 -0.49 17.78 -11.76
C ASN A 56 -0.86 18.58 -10.49
N TYR A 57 0.12 18.74 -9.60
CA TYR A 57 -0.02 19.46 -8.34
C TYR A 57 0.76 20.78 -8.37
N SER A 58 0.17 21.82 -7.79
CA SER A 58 0.88 23.05 -7.45
C SER A 58 1.86 22.81 -6.31
N ASP A 59 2.87 23.67 -6.18
CA ASP A 59 3.84 23.60 -5.07
C ASP A 59 3.15 23.63 -3.69
N THR A 60 2.09 24.44 -3.54
CA THR A 60 1.33 24.52 -2.28
C THR A 60 0.65 23.19 -1.95
N GLU A 61 0.03 22.53 -2.94
CA GLU A 61 -0.57 21.21 -2.75
C GLU A 61 0.49 20.16 -2.40
N LEU A 62 1.62 20.16 -3.12
CA LEU A 62 2.73 19.24 -2.83
C LEU A 62 3.31 19.46 -1.43
N MET A 63 3.46 20.70 -0.99
CA MET A 63 3.98 21.01 0.33
C MET A 63 3.09 20.42 1.44
N VAL A 64 1.77 20.60 1.33
CA VAL A 64 0.80 20.05 2.29
C VAL A 64 0.86 18.52 2.31
N ILE A 65 0.94 17.89 1.14
CA ILE A 65 1.02 16.43 1.02
C ILE A 65 2.33 15.88 1.61
N VAL A 66 3.46 16.51 1.30
CA VAL A 66 4.78 16.13 1.82
C VAL A 66 4.80 16.26 3.33
N GLU A 67 4.29 17.37 3.88
CA GLU A 67 4.20 17.58 5.32
C GLU A 67 3.34 16.50 6.00
N ALA A 68 2.17 16.19 5.44
CA ALA A 68 1.31 15.11 5.92
C ALA A 68 2.03 13.76 5.97
N GLY A 69 2.80 13.43 4.92
CA GLY A 69 3.61 12.21 4.86
C GLY A 69 4.72 12.18 5.91
N LEU A 70 5.42 13.30 6.12
CA LEU A 70 6.46 13.42 7.14
C LEU A 70 5.89 13.23 8.55
N LEU A 71 4.78 13.89 8.87
CA LEU A 71 4.13 13.79 10.17
C LEU A 71 3.64 12.36 10.44
N ALA A 72 3.04 11.71 9.44
CA ALA A 72 2.62 10.32 9.53
C ALA A 72 3.79 9.38 9.84
N LYS A 73 4.91 9.50 9.10
CA LYS A 73 6.10 8.67 9.34
C LYS A 73 6.71 8.94 10.72
N GLN A 74 6.78 10.20 11.15
CA GLN A 74 7.30 10.58 12.47
C GLN A 74 6.48 10.00 13.63
N LYS A 75 5.15 9.92 13.51
CA LYS A 75 4.24 9.42 14.56
C LYS A 75 4.64 8.02 15.03
N VAL A 76 5.04 7.15 14.11
CA VAL A 76 5.40 5.76 14.42
C VAL A 76 6.92 5.59 14.62
N MET A 77 7.73 6.22 13.77
CA MET A 77 9.19 6.01 13.77
C MET A 77 9.91 6.54 15.00
N LYS A 78 9.32 7.51 15.73
CA LYS A 78 9.89 8.04 16.98
C LYS A 78 10.12 6.92 18.02
N ALA A 79 9.22 5.95 18.08
CA ALA A 79 9.26 4.85 19.05
C ALA A 79 9.88 3.55 18.50
N ASP A 80 10.10 3.44 17.18
CA ASP A 80 10.57 2.21 16.53
C ASP A 80 11.56 2.47 15.38
N LYS A 81 12.70 3.10 15.70
CA LYS A 81 13.68 3.62 14.71
C LYS A 81 14.26 2.60 13.72
N CYS A 82 14.14 1.30 13.99
CA CYS A 82 14.69 0.24 13.16
C CYS A 82 13.61 -0.60 12.46
N GLU A 83 12.34 -0.18 12.50
CA GLU A 83 11.23 -0.85 11.84
C GLU A 83 11.10 -2.33 12.22
N ARG A 84 11.15 -2.61 13.53
CA ARG A 84 11.07 -3.99 14.06
C ARG A 84 9.81 -4.27 14.86
N LYS A 85 8.99 -3.26 15.11
CA LYS A 85 7.79 -3.30 15.94
C LYS A 85 6.60 -2.69 15.19
N GLU A 86 6.00 -1.63 15.74
CA GLU A 86 4.85 -0.92 15.18
C GLU A 86 5.12 -0.35 13.79
N ALA A 87 6.36 0.07 13.50
CA ALA A 87 6.68 0.65 12.20
C ALA A 87 6.68 -0.38 11.07
N LEU A 88 6.56 -1.68 11.38
CA LEU A 88 6.19 -2.68 10.38
C LEU A 88 4.91 -2.29 9.65
N ILE A 89 3.98 -1.52 10.25
CA ILE A 89 2.76 -1.05 9.57
C ILE A 89 3.03 -0.35 8.22
N PHE A 90 4.21 0.25 8.02
CA PHE A 90 4.58 0.83 6.74
C PHE A 90 4.79 -0.23 5.63
N GLU A 91 4.85 -1.51 5.97
CA GLU A 91 4.84 -2.63 5.02
C GLU A 91 3.42 -3.05 4.60
N TYR A 92 2.39 -2.30 4.99
CA TYR A 92 1.01 -2.52 4.50
C TYR A 92 0.98 -2.46 2.97
N GLY A 93 0.35 -3.46 2.35
CA GLY A 93 0.37 -3.67 0.89
C GLY A 93 1.68 -4.22 0.31
N HIS A 94 2.81 -4.14 1.02
CA HIS A 94 4.12 -4.50 0.45
C HIS A 94 4.32 -5.99 0.25
N THR A 95 3.66 -6.86 1.03
CA THR A 95 3.80 -8.33 0.86
C THR A 95 3.42 -8.76 -0.57
N VAL A 96 2.22 -8.42 -1.02
CA VAL A 96 1.78 -8.73 -2.38
C VAL A 96 2.39 -7.74 -3.39
N GLY A 97 2.55 -6.48 -3.00
CA GLY A 97 3.13 -5.45 -3.87
C GLY A 97 4.55 -5.79 -4.34
N HIS A 98 5.46 -6.17 -3.44
CA HIS A 98 6.81 -6.59 -3.83
C HIS A 98 6.80 -7.84 -4.71
N ALA A 99 5.91 -8.80 -4.45
CA ALA A 99 5.79 -9.98 -5.32
C ALA A 99 5.32 -9.60 -6.74
N ILE A 100 4.41 -8.64 -6.88
CA ILE A 100 4.00 -8.09 -8.18
C ILE A 100 5.16 -7.33 -8.83
N GLU A 101 5.86 -6.46 -8.09
CA GLU A 101 6.99 -5.66 -8.57
C GLU A 101 8.12 -6.53 -9.12
N LEU A 102 8.51 -7.57 -8.36
CA LEU A 102 9.53 -8.53 -8.76
C LEU A 102 9.08 -9.34 -9.98
N ALA A 103 7.83 -9.81 -10.02
CA ALA A 103 7.29 -10.52 -11.18
C ALA A 103 7.17 -9.63 -12.43
N ALA A 104 7.03 -8.31 -12.25
CA ALA A 104 6.99 -7.34 -13.34
C ALA A 104 8.39 -6.98 -13.87
N GLU A 105 9.46 -7.39 -13.20
CA GLU A 105 10.85 -7.11 -13.59
C GLU A 105 11.12 -5.60 -13.77
N GLY A 106 10.61 -4.78 -12.85
CA GLY A 106 10.83 -3.32 -12.85
C GLY A 106 10.00 -2.54 -13.88
N ARG A 107 9.08 -3.19 -14.62
CA ARG A 107 8.19 -2.52 -15.57
C ARG A 107 7.04 -1.73 -14.93
N VAL A 108 6.88 -1.85 -13.62
CA VAL A 108 5.84 -1.17 -12.84
C VAL A 108 6.50 -0.37 -11.72
N PRO A 109 6.12 0.90 -11.51
CA PRO A 109 6.63 1.67 -10.39
C PRO A 109 6.29 1.01 -9.04
N HIS A 110 7.23 1.04 -8.10
CA HIS A 110 7.08 0.46 -6.77
C HIS A 110 5.74 0.80 -6.10
N GLY A 111 5.39 2.09 -6.03
CA GLY A 111 4.17 2.53 -5.35
C GLY A 111 2.90 2.02 -6.02
N GLU A 112 2.91 1.82 -7.34
CA GLU A 112 1.77 1.22 -8.06
C GLU A 112 1.59 -0.24 -7.66
N ALA A 113 2.68 -1.00 -7.54
CA ALA A 113 2.65 -2.37 -7.05
C ALA A 113 2.19 -2.43 -5.58
N VAL A 114 2.66 -1.53 -4.72
CA VAL A 114 2.17 -1.36 -3.34
C VAL A 114 0.67 -1.04 -3.32
N GLY A 115 0.20 -0.18 -4.23
CA GLY A 115 -1.22 0.12 -4.43
C GLY A 115 -2.06 -1.13 -4.71
N LEU A 116 -1.63 -1.97 -5.67
CA LEU A 116 -2.29 -3.26 -5.95
C LEU A 116 -2.24 -4.19 -4.73
N GLY A 117 -1.11 -4.21 -4.01
CA GLY A 117 -0.97 -4.98 -2.79
C GLY A 117 -1.90 -4.52 -1.66
N MET A 118 -2.18 -3.21 -1.55
CA MET A 118 -3.18 -2.68 -0.61
C MET A 118 -4.61 -3.10 -0.97
N ILE A 119 -4.95 -3.18 -2.26
CA ILE A 119 -6.25 -3.73 -2.70
C ILE A 119 -6.40 -5.17 -2.22
N VAL A 120 -5.38 -6.00 -2.44
CA VAL A 120 -5.41 -7.41 -2.02
C VAL A 120 -5.44 -7.53 -0.49
N ALA A 121 -4.67 -6.71 0.23
CA ALA A 121 -4.69 -6.71 1.70
C ALA A 121 -6.07 -6.32 2.26
N ALA A 122 -6.74 -5.33 1.66
CA ALA A 122 -8.09 -4.92 2.05
C ALA A 122 -9.12 -6.02 1.78
N GLU A 123 -9.06 -6.70 0.62
CA GLU A 123 -9.93 -7.84 0.30
C GLU A 123 -9.71 -9.01 1.26
N VAL A 124 -8.46 -9.36 1.56
CA VAL A 124 -8.14 -10.41 2.53
C VAL A 124 -8.70 -10.06 3.91
N ALA A 125 -8.50 -8.82 4.39
CA ALA A 125 -9.03 -8.38 5.67
C ALA A 125 -10.55 -8.40 5.71
N SER A 126 -11.22 -8.00 4.63
CA SER A 126 -12.68 -8.06 4.50
C SER A 126 -13.21 -9.49 4.55
N ARG A 127 -12.63 -10.43 3.79
CA ARG A 127 -13.01 -11.86 3.82
C ARG A 127 -12.79 -12.53 5.18
N LEU A 128 -11.84 -12.03 5.95
CA LEU A 128 -11.60 -12.47 7.33
C LEU A 128 -12.54 -11.79 8.35
N GLY A 129 -13.48 -10.95 7.90
CA GLY A 129 -14.43 -10.23 8.76
C GLY A 129 -13.81 -9.11 9.59
N ARG A 130 -12.62 -8.63 9.20
CA ARG A 130 -11.86 -7.60 9.93
C ARG A 130 -12.13 -6.20 9.42
N LEU A 131 -12.21 -6.03 8.10
CA LEU A 131 -12.38 -4.72 7.47
C LEU A 131 -13.80 -4.55 6.92
N SER A 132 -14.40 -3.38 7.15
CA SER A 132 -15.73 -3.08 6.64
C SER A 132 -15.75 -2.91 5.11
N GLU A 133 -16.89 -3.14 4.48
CA GLU A 133 -17.08 -2.88 3.04
C GLU A 133 -16.86 -1.40 2.70
N ALA A 134 -17.24 -0.49 3.61
CA ALA A 134 -17.02 0.95 3.44
C ALA A 134 -15.52 1.30 3.41
N ASP A 135 -14.74 0.74 4.33
CA ASP A 135 -13.29 0.96 4.38
C ASP A 135 -12.60 0.33 3.18
N GLN A 136 -13.01 -0.88 2.76
CA GLN A 136 -12.53 -1.50 1.54
C GLN A 136 -12.82 -0.63 0.32
N SER A 137 -14.05 -0.11 0.19
CA SER A 137 -14.46 0.79 -0.90
C SER A 137 -13.66 2.08 -0.90
N LEU A 138 -13.30 2.61 0.27
CA LEU A 138 -12.40 3.76 0.39
C LEU A 138 -11.00 3.45 -0.16
N HIS A 139 -10.43 2.27 0.10
CA HIS A 139 -9.15 1.87 -0.50
C HIS A 139 -9.21 1.95 -2.03
N HIS A 140 -10.22 1.34 -2.64
CA HIS A 140 -10.43 1.39 -4.08
C HIS A 140 -10.58 2.82 -4.60
N ARG A 141 -11.39 3.65 -3.92
CA ARG A 141 -11.65 5.03 -4.33
C ARG A 141 -10.39 5.88 -4.33
N LEU A 142 -9.62 5.88 -3.23
CA LEU A 142 -8.38 6.67 -3.13
C LEU A 142 -7.35 6.22 -4.17
N LEU A 143 -7.14 4.91 -4.31
CA LEU A 143 -6.15 4.37 -5.22
C LEU A 143 -6.51 4.63 -6.69
N ARG A 144 -7.78 4.43 -7.07
CA ARG A 144 -8.26 4.76 -8.42
C ARG A 144 -8.19 6.26 -8.70
N ARG A 145 -8.52 7.12 -7.72
CA ARG A 145 -8.40 8.58 -7.86
C ARG A 145 -6.97 9.04 -8.10
N ASN A 146 -5.99 8.36 -7.51
CA ASN A 146 -4.57 8.58 -7.81
C ASN A 146 -4.16 8.02 -9.19
N GLY A 147 -5.00 7.21 -9.84
CA GLY A 147 -4.74 6.66 -11.18
C GLY A 147 -4.41 5.17 -11.20
N LEU A 148 -4.70 4.40 -10.14
CA LEU A 148 -4.43 2.96 -10.12
C LEU A 148 -5.36 2.23 -11.07
N THR A 149 -4.80 1.47 -12.00
CA THR A 149 -5.57 0.45 -12.72
C THR A 149 -5.52 -0.84 -11.92
N VAL A 150 -6.65 -1.25 -11.35
CA VAL A 150 -6.75 -2.42 -10.47
C VAL A 150 -6.75 -3.70 -11.31
N ARG A 151 -5.58 -4.09 -11.79
CA ARG A 151 -5.34 -5.32 -12.55
C ARG A 151 -3.88 -5.74 -12.43
N LEU A 152 -3.59 -7.02 -12.67
CA LEU A 152 -2.21 -7.47 -12.79
C LEU A 152 -1.51 -6.78 -13.97
N PRO A 153 -0.23 -6.40 -13.81
CA PRO A 153 0.56 -5.86 -14.91
C PRO A 153 0.72 -6.85 -16.06
N ALA A 154 0.91 -6.34 -17.28
CA ALA A 154 1.05 -7.17 -18.47
C ALA A 154 2.21 -8.17 -18.35
N GLY A 155 1.91 -9.47 -18.53
CA GLY A 155 2.88 -10.56 -18.43
C GLY A 155 3.14 -11.04 -16.99
N VAL A 156 2.52 -10.44 -15.98
CA VAL A 156 2.54 -10.96 -14.60
C VAL A 156 1.38 -11.94 -14.42
N THR A 157 1.66 -13.11 -13.85
CA THR A 157 0.66 -14.15 -13.57
C THR A 157 0.49 -14.35 -12.07
N VAL A 158 -0.71 -14.79 -11.63
CA VAL A 158 -0.96 -15.17 -10.23
C VAL A 158 0.04 -16.21 -9.75
N ALA A 159 0.35 -17.21 -10.60
CA ALA A 159 1.31 -18.26 -10.27
C ALA A 159 2.71 -17.69 -9.95
N ALA A 160 3.18 -16.70 -10.73
CA ALA A 160 4.45 -16.03 -10.48
C ALA A 160 4.44 -15.25 -9.16
N VAL A 161 3.38 -14.46 -8.91
CA VAL A 161 3.20 -13.72 -7.65
C VAL A 161 3.18 -14.68 -6.45
N MET A 162 2.39 -15.74 -6.51
CA MET A 162 2.30 -16.75 -5.45
C MET A 162 3.62 -17.49 -5.21
N SER A 163 4.42 -17.71 -6.26
CA SER A 163 5.74 -18.31 -6.12
C SER A 163 6.69 -17.41 -5.35
N LEU A 164 6.68 -16.11 -5.62
CA LEU A 164 7.50 -15.12 -4.93
C LEU A 164 7.08 -14.97 -3.46
N LEU A 165 5.77 -14.96 -3.18
CA LEU A 165 5.23 -14.92 -1.81
C LEU A 165 5.70 -16.11 -0.95
N ARG A 166 5.83 -17.31 -1.54
CA ARG A 166 6.34 -18.49 -0.81
C ARG A 166 7.81 -18.34 -0.42
N THR A 167 8.59 -17.62 -1.21
CA THR A 167 10.01 -17.36 -0.96
C THR A 167 10.27 -16.09 -0.15
N ASP A 168 9.24 -15.29 0.12
CA ASP A 168 9.36 -14.04 0.88
C ASP A 168 9.92 -14.30 2.29
N ASN A 169 10.96 -13.55 2.61
CA ASN A 169 11.79 -13.68 3.80
C ASN A 169 11.22 -12.94 5.02
N LYS A 170 9.98 -12.42 4.97
CA LYS A 170 9.22 -12.00 6.18
C LYS A 170 9.15 -13.10 7.26
N ARG A 171 9.53 -14.33 6.91
CA ARG A 171 9.95 -15.44 7.81
C ARG A 171 10.96 -15.04 8.90
N GLY A 172 11.75 -13.97 8.73
CA GLY A 172 12.65 -13.47 9.76
C GLY A 172 11.94 -12.85 10.97
N TYR A 173 10.70 -12.41 10.80
CA TYR A 173 9.90 -11.84 11.89
C TYR A 173 8.92 -12.86 12.48
N VAL A 174 8.27 -13.70 11.67
CA VAL A 174 7.30 -14.70 12.15
C VAL A 174 7.52 -16.03 11.45
N SER A 175 7.50 -17.14 12.20
CA SER A 175 7.55 -18.48 11.63
C SER A 175 6.21 -18.80 10.94
N ALA A 176 6.21 -18.85 9.61
CA ALA A 176 5.06 -19.19 8.79
C ALA A 176 5.17 -20.61 8.25
N ARG A 177 4.05 -21.35 8.20
CA ARG A 177 3.99 -22.64 7.49
C ARG A 177 4.09 -22.44 5.97
N PRO A 178 4.45 -23.47 5.18
CA PRO A 178 4.56 -23.36 3.72
C PRO A 178 3.28 -22.91 3.00
N ASP A 179 2.12 -23.15 3.61
CA ASP A 179 0.78 -22.81 3.15
C ASP A 179 0.29 -21.45 3.69
N GLN A 180 1.15 -20.68 4.37
CA GLN A 180 0.80 -19.40 4.97
C GLN A 180 1.65 -18.26 4.45
N VAL A 181 1.03 -17.08 4.36
CA VAL A 181 1.67 -15.83 4.00
C VAL A 181 1.56 -14.87 5.18
N ALA A 182 2.68 -14.28 5.58
CA ALA A 182 2.71 -13.24 6.60
C ALA A 182 2.33 -11.89 5.98
N MET A 183 1.22 -11.32 6.42
CA MET A 183 0.67 -10.06 5.91
C MET A 183 0.42 -9.06 7.03
N ILE A 184 0.39 -7.78 6.64
CA ILE A 184 -0.13 -6.71 7.47
C ILE A 184 -1.53 -6.42 6.98
N LEU A 185 -2.49 -6.51 7.89
CA LEU A 185 -3.91 -6.28 7.63
C LEU A 185 -4.42 -5.22 8.62
N LEU A 186 -5.63 -4.72 8.37
CA LEU A 186 -6.29 -3.73 9.22
C LEU A 186 -7.59 -4.30 9.79
N ASP A 187 -7.88 -3.99 11.06
CA ASP A 187 -9.19 -4.25 11.70
C ASP A 187 -10.14 -3.04 11.52
N SER A 188 -9.59 -1.88 11.19
CA SER A 188 -10.28 -0.69 10.67
C SER A 188 -9.22 0.30 10.22
N LEU A 189 -9.60 1.41 9.58
CA LEU A 189 -8.65 2.45 9.21
C LEU A 189 -7.87 2.94 10.43
N GLY A 190 -6.54 3.00 10.31
CA GLY A 190 -5.68 3.43 11.43
C GLY A 190 -5.41 2.35 12.48
N VAL A 191 -6.05 1.18 12.40
CA VAL A 191 -5.95 0.10 13.41
C VAL A 191 -5.37 -1.15 12.77
N PRO A 192 -4.06 -1.41 12.96
CA PRO A 192 -3.45 -2.62 12.45
C PRO A 192 -4.00 -3.84 13.17
N ALA A 193 -4.24 -4.91 12.41
CA ALA A 193 -4.65 -6.18 12.96
C ALA A 193 -3.44 -6.98 13.45
N GLY A 194 -3.67 -7.87 14.41
CA GLY A 194 -2.64 -8.74 15.01
C GLY A 194 -2.09 -8.22 16.35
N PRO A 195 -1.00 -8.81 16.86
CA PRO A 195 -0.43 -8.45 18.15
C PRO A 195 0.10 -7.01 18.20
N VAL A 196 -0.14 -6.32 19.31
CA VAL A 196 0.47 -5.01 19.60
C VAL A 196 1.99 -5.13 19.51
N GLY A 197 2.62 -4.17 18.83
CA GLY A 197 4.05 -4.12 18.59
C GLY A 197 4.52 -5.03 17.46
N LYS A 198 3.65 -5.81 16.82
CA LYS A 198 4.03 -6.69 15.71
C LYS A 198 2.80 -7.01 14.84
N PRO A 199 2.38 -6.08 13.97
CA PRO A 199 1.14 -6.17 13.19
C PRO A 199 1.26 -7.14 12.01
N LEU A 200 1.62 -8.40 12.30
CA LEU A 200 1.78 -9.47 11.32
C LEU A 200 0.78 -10.59 11.61
N ILE A 201 0.03 -10.96 10.59
CA ILE A 201 -0.96 -12.04 10.62
C ILE A 201 -0.56 -13.08 9.60
N LEU A 202 -0.67 -14.35 9.99
CA LEU A 202 -0.52 -15.47 9.08
C LEU A 202 -1.86 -15.74 8.41
N VAL A 203 -1.88 -15.68 7.09
CA VAL A 203 -3.06 -15.88 6.25
C VAL A 203 -2.84 -17.13 5.40
N ASP A 204 -3.86 -17.95 5.22
CA ASP A 204 -3.81 -19.08 4.28
C ASP A 204 -3.50 -18.60 2.86
N ALA A 205 -2.49 -19.21 2.24
CA ALA A 205 -2.02 -18.83 0.91
C ALA A 205 -3.11 -19.01 -0.16
N SER A 206 -4.03 -19.96 0.02
CA SER A 206 -5.19 -20.15 -0.86
C SER A 206 -6.16 -18.96 -0.81
N LEU A 207 -6.38 -18.37 0.37
CA LEU A 207 -7.17 -17.15 0.52
C LEU A 207 -6.50 -15.98 -0.21
N VAL A 208 -5.20 -15.78 0.02
CA VAL A 208 -4.43 -14.72 -0.65
C VAL A 208 -4.49 -14.88 -2.18
N GLN A 209 -4.30 -16.11 -2.67
CA GLN A 209 -4.43 -16.41 -4.10
C GLN A 209 -5.81 -16.04 -4.64
N SER A 210 -6.90 -16.46 -3.96
CA SER A 210 -8.27 -16.15 -4.38
C SER A 210 -8.52 -14.64 -4.45
N CYS A 211 -7.99 -13.87 -3.49
CA CYS A 211 -8.12 -12.41 -3.49
C CYS A 211 -7.35 -11.76 -4.65
N ILE A 212 -6.17 -12.26 -5.01
CA ILE A 212 -5.42 -11.78 -6.18
C ILE A 212 -6.23 -12.06 -7.46
N GLU A 213 -6.77 -13.26 -7.61
CA GLU A 213 -7.59 -13.65 -8.76
C GLU A 213 -8.85 -12.77 -8.88
N ASP A 214 -9.61 -12.63 -7.79
CA ASP A 214 -10.87 -11.89 -7.80
C ASP A 214 -10.67 -10.38 -8.02
N CYS A 215 -9.65 -9.79 -7.39
CA CYS A 215 -9.41 -8.35 -7.47
C CYS A 215 -8.63 -7.92 -8.72
N LEU A 216 -7.66 -8.73 -9.18
CA LEU A 216 -6.65 -8.27 -10.15
C LEU A 216 -6.69 -8.98 -11.51
N ILE A 217 -7.44 -10.08 -11.67
CA ILE A 217 -7.69 -10.69 -12.98
C ILE A 217 -9.06 -10.30 -13.55
N GLY A 218 -9.99 -9.88 -12.70
CA GLY A 218 -11.30 -9.40 -13.10
C GLY A 218 -12.32 -10.53 -13.18
N ILE A 219 -13.02 -10.75 -12.07
CA ILE A 219 -14.36 -11.37 -12.09
C ILE A 219 -15.43 -10.37 -11.61
N LYS A 220 -15.03 -9.21 -11.05
CA LYS A 220 -15.96 -8.14 -10.65
C LYS A 220 -15.52 -6.79 -11.21
N ASP A 221 -15.96 -6.49 -12.43
CA ASP A 221 -16.22 -5.11 -12.80
C ASP A 221 -17.38 -4.62 -11.91
N VAL A 222 -17.04 -4.01 -10.77
CA VAL A 222 -18.01 -3.22 -10.01
C VAL A 222 -18.34 -2.03 -10.90
N ALA A 223 -19.55 -2.09 -11.48
CA ALA A 223 -20.18 -1.01 -12.19
C ALA A 223 -20.05 0.27 -11.36
N VAL A 224 -19.32 1.23 -11.92
CA VAL A 224 -19.34 2.60 -11.44
C VAL A 224 -20.66 3.17 -11.93
N GLU A 225 -21.63 3.34 -11.04
CA GLU A 225 -22.77 4.21 -11.32
C GLU A 225 -22.23 5.62 -11.55
N GLU A 226 -22.30 6.07 -12.80
CA GLU A 226 -22.18 7.48 -13.14
C GLU A 226 -23.38 8.22 -12.54
N SER A 227 -23.13 9.08 -11.55
CA SER A 227 -24.13 10.07 -11.13
C SER A 227 -24.44 10.99 -12.32
N PRO A 228 -25.72 11.21 -12.68
CA PRO A 228 -26.07 12.15 -13.74
C PRO A 228 -25.84 13.59 -13.26
N GLN A 229 -25.47 14.42 -14.24
CA GLN A 229 -25.18 15.85 -14.17
C GLN A 229 -26.24 16.69 -13.46
#